data_AF-A0AAJ2MK96-F1
#
_entry.id   AF-A0AAJ2MK96-F1
#
_cell.length_a   1.000
_cell.length_b   1.000
_cell.length_c   1.000
_cell.angle_alpha   90.00
_cell.angle_beta   90.00
_cell.angle_gamma   90.00
#
_symmetry.space_group_name_H-M   'P 1'
#
loop_
_entity.id
_entity.type
_entity.pdbx_description
1 polymer ?
#
loop_
_entity_poly.entity_id
_entity_poly.type
_entity_poly.pdbx_seq_one_letter_code
_entity_poly.pdbx_strand_id
1 'polypeptide(L)'
;MKQRTRLWVKTALHKRTLAGKACPKSLRFLRRYKKRHIISVLLLLALSLSVSGTFAFANFGQSVLGITSHQAPPGARLHDDFEGFAHLTQGAGRVNKDIYVENFSSREILARVRLSEYMERGQGAGNDTGNQATPLEGAGLEQATLSNPSSWAIVKPERDSNSALADYVTLHLGDDNSHPKIFMPTFNQNNHSAESNTTGYGREGQSGALNTDLGITMPGTHDQWTEGQKHTSTLRTWDKAAEEEVLIPEVTHVAQATVQSDNGGYMTMTDWQNAGEPTGNFWVHDANGWLYWATWLPERSATSLLLDALDVDFDTKDTYYGLYAESDMATAEDYAEEWTGMSPLAEKLLEKITD
;
A
#
# COMPACT_ATOMS: atom_id res chain seq x y z
N MET A 1 51.81 19.39 31.28
CA MET A 1 53.09 18.94 31.87
C MET A 1 53.07 19.29 33.36
N LYS A 2 53.50 18.39 34.28
CA LYS A 2 53.94 18.59 35.70
C LYS A 2 53.23 19.65 36.60
N GLN A 3 53.00 19.44 37.91
CA GLN A 3 52.91 18.27 38.80
C GLN A 3 52.54 18.82 40.21
N ARG A 4 51.66 18.13 40.97
CA ARG A 4 51.66 17.92 42.46
C ARG A 4 51.93 19.14 43.41
N THR A 5 51.32 19.23 44.60
CA THR A 5 51.61 18.32 45.74
C THR A 5 50.53 18.38 46.84
N ARG A 6 50.39 17.27 47.59
CA ARG A 6 49.44 17.06 48.71
C ARG A 6 50.02 17.55 50.04
N LEU A 7 49.18 17.73 51.08
CA LEU A 7 49.34 16.95 52.32
C LEU A 7 48.04 16.88 53.18
N TRP A 8 48.05 15.97 54.15
CA TRP A 8 46.95 15.51 55.02
C TRP A 8 47.39 15.53 56.49
N VAL A 9 46.52 15.90 57.44
CA VAL A 9 46.49 15.46 58.86
C VAL A 9 45.00 15.60 59.32
N LYS A 10 44.21 14.56 59.67
CA LYS A 10 44.07 13.84 60.97
C LYS A 10 43.93 14.80 62.20
N THR A 11 43.13 14.58 63.25
CA THR A 11 42.63 13.34 63.91
C THR A 11 41.33 13.61 64.73
N ALA A 12 40.73 12.61 65.40
CA ALA A 12 39.36 12.63 65.98
C ALA A 12 39.25 12.60 67.53
N LEU A 13 38.09 13.02 68.06
CA LEU A 13 37.54 12.79 69.42
C LEU A 13 36.00 13.04 69.37
N HIS A 14 35.08 12.46 70.16
CA HIS A 14 35.06 11.25 71.01
C HIS A 14 33.57 10.80 71.23
N LYS A 15 33.30 9.69 71.94
CA LYS A 15 31.96 9.02 72.02
C LYS A 15 31.12 9.30 73.28
N ARG A 16 29.77 9.37 73.07
CA ARG A 16 28.63 8.93 73.94
C ARG A 16 28.48 9.50 75.37
N THR A 17 27.28 9.87 75.83
CA THR A 17 26.26 9.01 76.51
C THR A 17 25.07 9.92 76.98
N LEU A 18 23.85 9.51 77.37
CA LEU A 18 23.04 8.26 77.25
C LEU A 18 21.52 8.58 77.43
N ALA A 19 20.65 7.60 77.13
CA ALA A 19 19.26 7.34 77.59
C ALA A 19 18.28 8.48 78.00
N GLY A 20 17.10 8.53 77.36
CA GLY A 20 15.92 9.29 77.82
C GLY A 20 14.65 9.00 77.00
N LYS A 21 13.56 8.56 77.66
CA LYS A 21 12.32 8.10 77.03
C LYS A 21 11.46 9.24 76.46
N ALA A 22 11.03 9.15 75.20
CA ALA A 22 9.66 9.49 74.75
C ALA A 22 9.43 9.02 73.30
N CYS A 23 8.27 8.42 73.00
CA CYS A 23 7.88 8.03 71.64
C CYS A 23 6.48 8.59 71.33
N PRO A 24 6.38 9.60 70.44
CA PRO A 24 5.11 9.98 69.82
C PRO A 24 4.71 8.96 68.75
N LYS A 25 3.41 8.67 68.66
CA LYS A 25 2.84 7.63 67.79
C LYS A 25 2.60 8.18 66.38
N SER A 26 3.41 7.81 65.39
CA SER A 26 3.04 7.96 63.96
C SER A 26 3.77 7.01 63.00
N LEU A 27 5.05 6.68 63.22
CA LEU A 27 5.79 5.73 62.36
C LEU A 27 5.53 4.24 62.71
N ARG A 28 4.32 3.74 62.39
CA ARG A 28 4.02 2.28 62.33
C ARG A 28 3.04 1.91 61.20
N PHE A 29 3.25 2.42 60.01
CA PHE A 29 2.81 1.79 58.77
C PHE A 29 4.01 1.68 57.80
N LEU A 30 3.96 0.77 56.83
CA LEU A 30 5.04 0.50 55.85
C LEU A 30 6.33 -0.19 56.35
N ARG A 31 6.29 -0.97 57.44
CA ARG A 31 7.35 -2.00 57.69
C ARG A 31 6.82 -3.34 58.16
N ARG A 32 5.91 -3.94 57.38
CA ARG A 32 5.55 -5.37 57.37
C ARG A 32 4.56 -5.68 56.24
N TYR A 33 5.04 -5.76 54.99
CA TYR A 33 4.38 -6.59 53.98
C TYR A 33 5.33 -7.68 53.51
N LYS A 34 4.84 -8.92 53.52
CA LYS A 34 5.65 -10.14 53.46
C LYS A 34 6.04 -10.49 52.03
N LYS A 35 7.15 -11.23 51.87
CA LYS A 35 7.59 -11.92 50.63
C LYS A 35 6.58 -12.99 50.14
N ARG A 36 5.34 -12.61 49.83
CA ARG A 36 4.28 -13.54 49.36
C ARG A 36 3.37 -13.00 48.23
N HIS A 37 3.54 -11.76 47.78
CA HIS A 37 2.74 -11.20 46.67
C HIS A 37 3.50 -11.01 45.35
N ILE A 38 4.83 -11.24 45.33
CA ILE A 38 5.64 -11.09 44.10
C ILE A 38 5.32 -12.21 43.09
N ILE A 39 5.00 -13.42 43.54
CA ILE A 39 4.68 -14.56 42.66
C ILE A 39 3.33 -14.35 41.96
N SER A 40 2.30 -13.87 42.67
CA SER A 40 0.97 -13.61 42.08
C SER A 40 0.98 -12.49 41.04
N VAL A 41 1.82 -11.47 41.21
CA VAL A 41 1.97 -10.39 40.21
C VAL A 41 2.74 -10.88 38.97
N LEU A 42 3.76 -11.73 39.15
CA LEU A 42 4.46 -12.34 38.01
C LEU A 42 3.58 -13.32 37.21
N LEU A 43 2.67 -14.07 37.86
CA LEU A 43 1.73 -14.93 37.14
C LEU A 43 0.64 -14.15 36.38
N LEU A 44 0.22 -12.99 36.90
CA LEU A 44 -0.69 -12.09 36.17
C LEU A 44 0.01 -11.38 35.00
N LEU A 45 1.30 -11.04 35.12
CA LEU A 45 2.10 -10.54 33.99
C LEU A 45 2.39 -11.62 32.94
N ALA A 46 2.47 -12.89 33.33
CA ALA A 46 2.62 -14.01 32.41
C ALA A 46 1.34 -14.29 31.61
N LEU A 47 0.15 -14.01 32.18
CA LEU A 47 -1.12 -14.15 31.47
C LEU A 47 -1.45 -12.96 30.56
N SER A 48 -0.90 -11.76 30.82
CA SER A 48 -1.06 -10.58 29.96
C SER A 48 -0.23 -10.61 28.67
N LEU A 49 0.52 -11.68 28.41
CA LEU A 49 1.24 -11.93 27.14
C LEU A 49 0.47 -12.86 26.17
N SER A 50 -0.83 -13.08 26.42
CA SER A 50 -1.69 -13.97 25.62
C SER A 50 -2.92 -13.28 25.00
N VAL A 51 -2.85 -11.95 24.83
CA VAL A 51 -3.71 -11.21 23.88
C VAL A 51 -2.83 -10.30 23.00
N SER A 52 -1.82 -10.90 22.38
CA SER A 52 -1.29 -10.39 21.12
C SER A 52 -2.32 -10.72 20.04
N GLY A 53 -3.30 -9.84 19.85
CA GLY A 53 -4.09 -9.85 18.63
C GLY A 53 -3.22 -9.32 17.51
N THR A 54 -2.67 -10.21 16.68
CA THR A 54 -2.07 -9.82 15.41
C THR A 54 -3.20 -9.27 14.55
N PHE A 55 -3.32 -7.94 14.45
CA PHE A 55 -4.20 -7.33 13.45
C PHE A 55 -3.69 -7.70 12.06
N ALA A 56 -4.59 -7.98 11.12
CA ALA A 56 -4.23 -8.25 9.73
C ALA A 56 -3.38 -7.10 9.19
N PHE A 57 -2.09 -7.38 8.98
CA PHE A 57 -1.28 -6.55 8.12
C PHE A 57 -1.68 -6.85 6.68
N ALA A 58 -1.54 -5.83 5.85
CA ALA A 58 -1.67 -5.94 4.41
C ALA A 58 -0.59 -5.07 3.79
N ASN A 59 0.20 -5.66 2.89
CA ASN A 59 1.13 -4.93 2.04
C ASN A 59 0.53 -4.90 0.65
N PHE A 60 0.02 -3.72 0.26
CA PHE A 60 -0.28 -3.42 -1.13
C PHE A 60 0.92 -2.65 -1.63
N GLY A 61 1.99 -3.35 -2.01
CA GLY A 61 3.12 -2.68 -2.65
C GLY A 61 2.77 -2.30 -4.09
N GLN A 62 3.45 -1.30 -4.63
CA GLN A 62 3.36 -0.96 -6.04
C GLN A 62 4.73 -0.66 -6.63
N SER A 63 4.90 -0.88 -7.94
CA SER A 63 6.09 -0.46 -8.69
C SER A 63 5.70 -0.10 -10.11
N VAL A 64 6.09 1.11 -10.54
CA VAL A 64 6.09 1.49 -11.95
C VAL A 64 7.44 1.07 -12.54
N LEU A 65 7.48 0.01 -13.36
CA LEU A 65 8.73 -0.42 -14.03
C LEU A 65 8.95 0.40 -15.31
N GLY A 66 9.21 1.69 -15.14
CA GLY A 66 9.62 2.59 -16.23
C GLY A 66 11.03 2.27 -16.73
N ILE A 67 11.18 1.19 -17.50
CA ILE A 67 12.39 0.90 -18.28
C ILE A 67 12.19 1.43 -19.69
N THR A 68 12.68 2.63 -19.94
CA THR A 68 12.59 3.26 -21.26
C THR A 68 13.92 3.31 -21.99
N SER A 69 13.93 2.84 -23.25
CA SER A 69 15.11 2.95 -24.11
C SER A 69 15.07 4.25 -24.93
N HIS A 70 15.73 5.28 -24.39
CA HIS A 70 16.09 6.58 -25.02
C HIS A 70 15.22 7.81 -24.75
N GLN A 71 14.08 7.71 -24.06
CA GLN A 71 13.34 8.88 -23.54
C GLN A 71 13.03 8.73 -22.05
N ALA A 72 12.74 9.82 -21.34
CA ALA A 72 12.25 9.71 -19.96
C ALA A 72 10.83 9.10 -19.99
N PRO A 73 10.43 8.28 -18.99
CA PRO A 73 9.12 7.64 -19.00
C PRO A 73 7.97 8.64 -19.21
N PRO A 74 6.85 8.24 -19.83
CA PRO A 74 5.68 9.11 -19.90
C PRO A 74 5.24 9.54 -18.50
N GLY A 75 4.76 10.78 -18.38
CA GLY A 75 4.36 11.35 -17.10
C GLY A 75 3.08 10.71 -16.56
N ALA A 76 3.22 9.63 -15.78
CA ALA A 76 2.11 8.84 -15.27
C ALA A 76 2.35 8.35 -13.85
N ARG A 77 1.28 8.09 -13.10
CA ARG A 77 1.32 7.61 -11.71
C ARG A 77 0.23 6.58 -11.46
N LEU A 78 0.57 5.45 -10.86
CA LEU A 78 -0.41 4.51 -10.31
C LEU A 78 -0.91 5.04 -8.97
N HIS A 79 -2.22 5.01 -8.76
CA HIS A 79 -2.87 5.40 -7.51
C HIS A 79 -3.33 4.18 -6.71
N ASP A 80 -3.31 4.30 -5.38
CA ASP A 80 -3.70 3.26 -4.43
C ASP A 80 -4.45 3.87 -3.22
N ASP A 81 -5.78 3.85 -3.27
CA ASP A 81 -6.60 4.35 -2.16
C ASP A 81 -7.25 3.16 -1.43
N PHE A 82 -6.70 2.83 -0.26
CA PHE A 82 -7.12 1.67 0.53
C PHE A 82 -7.45 2.06 1.97
N GLU A 83 -8.69 1.84 2.41
CA GLU A 83 -9.18 2.31 3.72
C GLU A 83 -8.76 1.41 4.90
N GLY A 84 -8.22 0.22 4.64
CA GLY A 84 -7.83 -0.74 5.66
C GLY A 84 -8.97 -1.64 6.15
N PHE A 85 -8.61 -2.70 6.87
CA PHE A 85 -9.56 -3.69 7.41
C PHE A 85 -10.11 -3.32 8.80
N ALA A 86 -9.76 -2.15 9.35
CA ALA A 86 -9.96 -1.84 10.76
C ALA A 86 -11.43 -1.59 11.16
N HIS A 87 -12.29 -1.25 10.20
CA HIS A 87 -13.74 -1.07 10.41
C HIS A 87 -14.55 -2.36 10.30
N LEU A 88 -13.96 -3.45 9.80
CA LEU A 88 -14.67 -4.70 9.57
C LEU A 88 -15.09 -5.37 10.89
N THR A 89 -16.31 -5.89 10.90
CA THR A 89 -16.83 -6.66 12.03
C THR A 89 -16.58 -8.14 11.77
N GLN A 90 -15.86 -8.80 12.69
CA GLN A 90 -15.48 -10.22 12.58
C GLN A 90 -14.60 -10.58 11.35
N GLY A 91 -14.04 -9.57 10.66
CA GLY A 91 -13.16 -9.75 9.52
C GLY A 91 -13.85 -10.01 8.18
N ALA A 92 -15.17 -9.82 8.13
CA ALA A 92 -15.95 -9.91 6.90
C ALA A 92 -16.60 -8.57 6.51
N GLY A 93 -16.68 -8.29 5.20
CA GLY A 93 -17.38 -7.14 4.63
C GLY A 93 -16.67 -6.50 3.42
N ARG A 94 -17.32 -5.48 2.84
CA ARG A 94 -16.76 -4.66 1.75
C ARG A 94 -15.73 -3.66 2.28
N VAL A 95 -14.67 -3.44 1.52
CA VAL A 95 -13.56 -2.54 1.82
C VAL A 95 -13.18 -1.77 0.57
N ASN A 96 -13.01 -0.46 0.70
CA ASN A 96 -12.53 0.41 -0.36
C ASN A 96 -11.13 0.01 -0.83
N LYS A 97 -10.96 -0.16 -2.15
CA LYS A 97 -9.67 -0.42 -2.76
C LYS A 97 -9.64 0.14 -4.18
N ASP A 98 -9.51 1.46 -4.30
CA ASP A 98 -9.43 2.10 -5.61
C ASP A 98 -8.02 1.95 -6.19
N ILE A 99 -7.92 1.36 -7.38
CA ILE A 99 -6.70 1.36 -8.21
C ILE A 99 -7.04 1.97 -9.56
N TYR A 100 -6.28 2.98 -9.99
CA TYR A 100 -6.42 3.67 -11.26
C TYR A 100 -5.09 4.33 -11.66
N VAL A 101 -4.99 4.75 -12.92
CA VAL A 101 -3.78 5.36 -13.48
C VAL A 101 -4.05 6.82 -13.83
N GLU A 102 -3.22 7.73 -13.31
CA GLU A 102 -3.19 9.14 -13.72
C GLU A 102 -2.15 9.35 -14.83
N ASN A 103 -2.54 10.08 -15.88
CA ASN A 103 -1.64 10.68 -16.87
C ASN A 103 -1.44 12.16 -16.52
N PHE A 104 -0.34 12.48 -15.82
CA PHE A 104 0.05 13.87 -15.54
C PHE A 104 0.86 14.51 -16.67
N SER A 105 1.07 13.84 -17.80
CA SER A 105 1.84 14.38 -18.92
C SER A 105 1.03 15.38 -19.78
N SER A 106 1.64 15.86 -20.87
CA SER A 106 1.00 16.68 -21.91
C SER A 106 0.91 15.92 -23.24
N ARG A 107 0.69 14.61 -23.16
CA ARG A 107 0.51 13.67 -24.27
C ARG A 107 -0.48 12.60 -23.81
N GLU A 108 -1.06 11.91 -24.77
CA GLU A 108 -1.82 10.70 -24.50
C GLU A 108 -0.87 9.54 -24.22
N ILE A 109 -1.28 8.58 -23.39
CA ILE A 109 -0.46 7.42 -23.01
C ILE A 109 -1.23 6.11 -23.12
N LEU A 110 -0.49 5.02 -23.30
CA LEU A 110 -0.96 3.65 -23.09
C LEU A 110 -0.62 3.25 -21.65
N ALA A 111 -1.52 2.50 -21.01
CA ALA A 111 -1.36 2.01 -19.65
C ALA A 111 -1.71 0.52 -19.57
N ARG A 112 -0.88 -0.24 -18.86
CA ARG A 112 -1.22 -1.60 -18.40
C ARG A 112 -0.87 -1.78 -16.93
N VAL A 113 -1.66 -2.58 -16.23
CA VAL A 113 -1.48 -2.89 -14.80
C VAL A 113 -1.61 -4.39 -14.61
N ARG A 114 -0.81 -4.98 -13.72
CA ARG A 114 -0.96 -6.38 -13.28
C ARG A 114 -1.13 -6.42 -11.78
N LEU A 115 -2.10 -7.21 -11.33
CA LEU A 115 -2.36 -7.45 -9.92
C LEU A 115 -1.79 -8.82 -9.52
N SER A 116 -1.25 -8.93 -8.31
CA SER A 116 -0.82 -10.21 -7.72
C SER A 116 -1.20 -10.29 -6.25
N GLU A 117 -1.71 -11.43 -5.80
CA GLU A 117 -2.22 -11.66 -4.45
C GLU A 117 -1.30 -12.59 -3.64
N TYR A 118 -1.24 -12.35 -2.33
CA TYR A 118 -0.63 -13.26 -1.37
C TYR A 118 -1.46 -13.31 -0.10
N MET A 119 -1.68 -14.52 0.40
CA MET A 119 -2.32 -14.75 1.69
C MET A 119 -1.53 -15.79 2.47
N GLU A 120 -1.31 -15.55 3.75
CA GLU A 120 -0.73 -16.52 4.68
C GLU A 120 -1.51 -16.54 5.99
N ARG A 121 -1.54 -17.71 6.64
CA ARG A 121 -2.27 -17.93 7.90
C ARG A 121 -1.40 -18.63 8.93
N GLY A 122 -1.47 -18.15 10.17
CA GLY A 122 -0.72 -18.69 11.31
C GLY A 122 -0.04 -17.60 12.14
N GLN A 123 0.61 -18.02 13.22
CA GLN A 123 1.17 -17.10 14.21
C GLN A 123 2.22 -16.17 13.58
N GLY A 124 2.00 -14.87 13.67
CA GLY A 124 2.92 -13.85 13.17
C GLY A 124 2.81 -13.56 11.68
N ALA A 125 1.71 -13.98 11.02
CA ALA A 125 1.38 -13.59 9.65
C ALA A 125 1.58 -12.08 9.42
N GLY A 126 2.18 -11.73 8.29
CA GLY A 126 2.46 -10.34 7.90
C GLY A 126 3.65 -9.68 8.57
N ASN A 127 4.49 -10.44 9.28
CA ASN A 127 5.71 -9.93 9.93
C ASN A 127 6.96 -10.54 9.27
N ASP A 128 8.05 -9.77 9.18
CA ASP A 128 9.34 -10.30 8.70
C ASP A 128 10.10 -11.13 9.76
N THR A 129 9.74 -11.00 11.04
CA THR A 129 10.47 -11.61 12.16
C THR A 129 9.56 -12.46 13.02
N GLY A 130 9.91 -13.73 13.20
CA GLY A 130 9.16 -14.67 14.05
C GLY A 130 7.88 -15.22 13.42
N ASN A 131 7.69 -14.98 12.12
CA ASN A 131 6.57 -15.48 11.35
C ASN A 131 6.62 -17.01 11.23
N GLN A 132 5.51 -17.64 11.60
CA GLN A 132 5.25 -19.08 11.51
C GLN A 132 3.97 -19.36 10.69
N ALA A 133 3.46 -18.35 9.98
CA ALA A 133 2.37 -18.52 9.04
C ALA A 133 2.83 -19.39 7.86
N THR A 134 1.86 -19.99 7.19
CA THR A 134 2.05 -20.73 5.93
C THR A 134 1.24 -20.04 4.84
N PRO A 135 1.78 -19.87 3.61
CA PRO A 135 0.99 -19.40 2.47
C PRO A 135 -0.25 -20.27 2.25
N LEU A 136 -1.31 -19.68 1.71
CA LEU A 136 -2.57 -20.39 1.47
C LEU A 136 -2.38 -21.54 0.46
N GLU A 137 -2.71 -22.77 0.89
CA GLU A 137 -2.66 -23.96 0.03
C GLU A 137 -3.71 -23.86 -1.10
N GLY A 138 -3.33 -24.23 -2.32
CA GLY A 138 -4.24 -24.17 -3.48
C GLY A 138 -4.47 -22.76 -4.04
N ALA A 139 -3.69 -21.77 -3.60
CA ALA A 139 -3.70 -20.41 -4.13
C ALA A 139 -2.59 -20.11 -5.15
N GLY A 140 -1.75 -21.10 -5.49
CA GLY A 140 -0.56 -20.87 -6.34
C GLY A 140 0.60 -20.18 -5.60
N LEU A 141 0.62 -20.29 -4.27
CA LEU A 141 1.56 -19.60 -3.38
C LEU A 141 2.67 -20.52 -2.84
N GLU A 142 2.85 -21.71 -3.42
CA GLU A 142 3.73 -22.77 -2.88
C GLU A 142 5.21 -22.38 -2.83
N GLN A 143 5.62 -21.39 -3.63
CA GLN A 143 6.97 -20.81 -3.66
C GLN A 143 6.96 -19.30 -3.35
N ALA A 144 5.82 -18.74 -2.99
CA ALA A 144 5.65 -17.32 -2.74
C ALA A 144 6.21 -16.94 -1.37
N THR A 145 6.78 -15.75 -1.24
CA THR A 145 7.23 -15.20 0.05
C THR A 145 6.70 -13.79 0.26
N LEU A 146 6.26 -13.50 1.49
CA LEU A 146 5.77 -12.18 1.92
C LEU A 146 6.64 -11.00 1.45
N SER A 147 7.97 -11.13 1.49
CA SER A 147 8.92 -10.06 1.14
C SER A 147 9.26 -9.96 -0.36
N ASN A 148 8.64 -10.76 -1.23
CA ASN A 148 8.89 -10.76 -2.67
C ASN A 148 7.58 -10.77 -3.48
N PRO A 149 6.99 -9.59 -3.76
CA PRO A 149 5.74 -9.50 -4.51
C PRO A 149 5.78 -10.13 -5.92
N SER A 150 6.94 -10.17 -6.58
CA SER A 150 7.10 -10.87 -7.87
C SER A 150 6.98 -12.40 -7.78
N SER A 151 6.84 -12.96 -6.58
CA SER A 151 6.55 -14.39 -6.34
C SER A 151 5.08 -14.67 -5.99
N TRP A 152 4.24 -13.63 -5.90
CA TRP A 152 2.83 -13.73 -5.50
C TRP A 152 1.96 -14.29 -6.64
N ALA A 153 0.76 -14.74 -6.31
CA ALA A 153 -0.15 -15.33 -7.29
C ALA A 153 -0.74 -14.24 -8.19
N ILE A 154 -0.37 -14.24 -9.47
CA ILE A 154 -0.91 -13.30 -10.46
C ILE A 154 -2.44 -13.46 -10.54
N VAL A 155 -3.17 -12.36 -10.42
CA VAL A 155 -4.61 -12.30 -10.65
C VAL A 155 -4.88 -12.52 -12.14
N LYS A 156 -5.87 -13.35 -12.45
CA LYS A 156 -6.23 -13.73 -13.82
C LYS A 156 -7.75 -13.76 -14.03
N PRO A 157 -8.25 -13.71 -15.27
CA PRO A 157 -9.69 -13.79 -15.54
C PRO A 157 -10.36 -15.03 -14.93
N GLU A 158 -9.66 -16.16 -14.89
CA GLU A 158 -10.17 -17.43 -14.37
C GLU A 158 -9.99 -17.64 -12.85
N ARG A 159 -9.47 -16.63 -12.12
CA ARG A 159 -9.10 -16.70 -10.69
C ARG A 159 -10.19 -17.32 -9.82
N ASP A 160 -11.43 -16.83 -9.94
CA ASP A 160 -12.54 -17.24 -9.06
C ASP A 160 -12.98 -18.71 -9.25
N SER A 161 -12.48 -19.38 -10.29
CA SER A 161 -12.69 -20.81 -10.53
C SER A 161 -11.50 -21.70 -10.16
N ASN A 162 -10.32 -21.12 -9.91
CA ASN A 162 -9.04 -21.84 -9.87
C ASN A 162 -8.11 -21.48 -8.71
N SER A 163 -8.48 -20.55 -7.82
CA SER A 163 -7.63 -20.14 -6.68
C SER A 163 -8.39 -20.18 -5.36
N ALA A 164 -7.81 -20.80 -4.34
CA ALA A 164 -8.33 -20.79 -2.97
C ALA A 164 -8.44 -19.38 -2.37
N LEU A 165 -7.79 -18.36 -2.95
CA LEU A 165 -7.97 -16.95 -2.56
C LEU A 165 -9.40 -16.45 -2.79
N ALA A 166 -10.11 -17.01 -3.77
CA ALA A 166 -11.48 -16.61 -4.10
C ALA A 166 -12.51 -16.98 -3.03
N ASP A 167 -12.21 -17.97 -2.18
CA ASP A 167 -13.03 -18.32 -1.02
C ASP A 167 -12.98 -17.25 0.09
N TYR A 168 -11.98 -16.35 0.06
CA TYR A 168 -11.71 -15.37 1.13
C TYR A 168 -11.76 -13.90 0.67
N VAL A 169 -11.52 -13.63 -0.62
CA VAL A 169 -11.49 -12.29 -1.19
C VAL A 169 -12.15 -12.30 -2.57
N THR A 170 -13.11 -11.41 -2.81
CA THR A 170 -13.67 -11.10 -4.13
C THR A 170 -13.16 -9.72 -4.57
N LEU A 171 -12.66 -9.61 -5.80
CA LEU A 171 -12.18 -8.37 -6.39
C LEU A 171 -13.28 -7.73 -7.24
N HIS A 172 -13.65 -6.47 -6.97
CA HIS A 172 -14.60 -5.70 -7.78
C HIS A 172 -13.84 -4.93 -8.86
N LEU A 173 -13.50 -5.60 -9.97
CA LEU A 173 -12.76 -5.02 -11.09
C LEU A 173 -13.68 -4.17 -11.99
N GLY A 174 -13.15 -3.04 -12.48
CA GLY A 174 -13.92 -2.03 -13.20
C GLY A 174 -14.78 -1.13 -12.29
N ASP A 175 -15.43 -0.14 -12.89
CA ASP A 175 -16.58 0.55 -12.33
C ASP A 175 -17.71 0.60 -13.36
N ASP A 176 -18.97 0.70 -12.91
CA ASP A 176 -20.15 0.84 -13.79
C ASP A 176 -20.50 2.31 -14.07
N ASN A 177 -19.57 3.23 -13.77
CA ASN A 177 -19.74 4.68 -13.78
C ASN A 177 -20.92 5.23 -12.93
N SER A 178 -21.56 4.43 -12.07
CA SER A 178 -22.62 4.94 -11.18
C SER A 178 -22.06 5.85 -10.08
N HIS A 179 -20.79 5.66 -9.74
CA HIS A 179 -20.04 6.45 -8.76
C HIS A 179 -18.59 6.65 -9.27
N PRO A 180 -18.33 7.68 -10.10
CA PRO A 180 -17.00 7.89 -10.66
C PRO A 180 -16.05 8.44 -9.60
N LYS A 181 -14.82 7.90 -9.55
CA LYS A 181 -13.82 8.30 -8.57
C LYS A 181 -13.40 9.75 -8.79
N ILE A 182 -13.48 10.57 -7.74
CA ILE A 182 -12.84 11.87 -7.69
C ILE A 182 -11.42 11.71 -7.12
N PHE A 183 -10.41 12.12 -7.89
CA PHE A 183 -9.01 12.08 -7.48
C PHE A 183 -8.40 13.47 -7.37
N MET A 184 -7.36 13.61 -6.54
CA MET A 184 -6.47 14.76 -6.54
C MET A 184 -5.25 14.43 -7.42
N PRO A 185 -4.96 15.20 -8.48
CA PRO A 185 -3.76 15.01 -9.30
C PRO A 185 -2.49 14.97 -8.46
N THR A 186 -1.61 14.01 -8.75
CA THR A 186 -0.41 13.75 -7.95
C THR A 186 0.50 14.99 -7.91
N PHE A 187 1.08 15.26 -6.74
CA PHE A 187 2.18 16.21 -6.59
C PHE A 187 3.54 15.55 -6.87
N ASN A 188 3.58 14.29 -7.27
CA ASN A 188 4.79 13.62 -7.73
C ASN A 188 4.73 13.48 -9.26
N GLN A 189 5.04 14.58 -9.95
CA GLN A 189 5.15 14.62 -11.41
C GLN A 189 6.61 14.40 -11.87
N ASN A 190 7.46 13.85 -11.00
CA ASN A 190 8.76 13.32 -11.38
C ASN A 190 8.56 11.96 -12.07
N ASN A 191 8.66 11.96 -13.40
CA ASN A 191 8.54 10.78 -14.25
C ASN A 191 9.75 9.82 -14.19
N HIS A 192 10.82 10.18 -13.48
CA HIS A 192 11.90 9.26 -13.10
C HIS A 192 11.65 8.58 -11.74
N SER A 193 10.63 8.98 -10.99
CA SER A 193 10.20 8.26 -9.78
C SER A 193 9.25 7.12 -10.15
N ALA A 194 9.56 5.91 -9.68
CA ALA A 194 8.75 4.71 -9.80
C ALA A 194 7.78 4.47 -8.62
N GLU A 195 7.68 5.45 -7.70
CA GLU A 195 6.73 5.45 -6.58
C GLU A 195 5.27 5.43 -7.07
N SER A 196 4.34 5.14 -6.17
CA SER A 196 2.90 5.33 -6.39
C SER A 196 2.32 6.41 -5.49
N ASN A 197 1.16 6.95 -5.89
CA ASN A 197 0.37 7.86 -5.07
C ASN A 197 -0.58 7.03 -4.19
N THR A 198 -0.24 6.83 -2.93
CA THR A 198 -1.00 5.99 -1.99
C THR A 198 -1.75 6.82 -0.96
N THR A 199 -2.89 6.35 -0.46
CA THR A 199 -3.60 6.94 0.67
C THR A 199 -4.15 5.90 1.65
N GLY A 200 -4.50 6.34 2.86
CA GLY A 200 -5.01 5.45 3.91
C GLY A 200 -3.96 4.45 4.36
N TYR A 201 -4.24 3.17 4.12
CA TYR A 201 -3.40 2.01 4.41
C TYR A 201 -2.70 1.44 3.16
N GLY A 202 -2.90 2.03 1.97
CA GLY A 202 -2.15 1.69 0.76
C GLY A 202 -0.66 1.98 0.94
N ARG A 203 0.23 1.12 0.40
CA ARG A 203 1.68 1.23 0.58
C ARG A 203 2.40 1.52 -0.73
N GLU A 204 3.35 2.42 -0.67
CA GLU A 204 4.30 2.58 -1.77
C GLU A 204 5.28 1.39 -1.72
N GLY A 205 5.52 0.70 -2.84
CA GLY A 205 6.20 -0.60 -2.83
C GLY A 205 7.72 -0.56 -2.67
N GLN A 206 8.37 0.57 -2.94
CA GLN A 206 9.83 0.72 -2.78
C GLN A 206 10.22 1.11 -1.34
N SER A 207 9.46 2.02 -0.73
CA SER A 207 9.70 2.62 0.57
C SER A 207 8.86 1.99 1.70
N GLY A 208 7.76 1.32 1.37
CA GLY A 208 6.76 0.84 2.32
C GLY A 208 5.94 1.96 2.98
N ALA A 209 6.08 3.20 2.51
CA ALA A 209 5.43 4.39 3.06
C ALA A 209 3.91 4.37 2.85
N LEU A 210 3.19 5.08 3.72
CA LEU A 210 1.75 5.32 3.62
C LEU A 210 1.52 6.79 3.30
N ASN A 211 0.46 7.13 2.56
CA ASN A 211 0.07 8.51 2.28
C ASN A 211 1.17 9.29 1.56
N THR A 212 1.64 8.74 0.43
CA THR A 212 2.64 9.35 -0.43
C THR A 212 2.06 10.49 -1.26
N ASP A 213 2.96 11.31 -1.81
CA ASP A 213 2.72 12.40 -2.78
C ASP A 213 1.83 13.58 -2.33
N LEU A 214 0.71 13.36 -1.64
CA LEU A 214 -0.22 14.43 -1.27
C LEU A 214 0.30 15.37 -0.16
N GLY A 215 1.26 14.92 0.65
CA GLY A 215 1.82 15.68 1.78
C GLY A 215 0.87 15.79 2.98
N ILE A 216 -0.26 15.07 2.97
CA ILE A 216 -1.28 15.02 4.03
C ILE A 216 -1.72 13.57 4.24
N THR A 217 -2.17 13.24 5.45
CA THR A 217 -2.81 11.94 5.71
C THR A 217 -4.27 11.98 5.24
N MET A 218 -4.61 11.01 4.40
CA MET A 218 -5.93 10.80 3.81
C MET A 218 -6.48 9.42 4.23
N PRO A 219 -7.80 9.22 4.22
CA PRO A 219 -8.40 8.00 4.76
C PRO A 219 -8.30 6.76 3.85
N GLY A 220 -8.06 6.91 2.54
CA GLY A 220 -8.05 5.77 1.60
C GLY A 220 -9.44 5.28 1.18
N THR A 221 -10.46 6.12 1.37
CA THR A 221 -11.86 5.88 0.96
C THR A 221 -12.13 6.49 -0.42
N HIS A 222 -13.07 5.94 -1.19
CA HIS A 222 -13.53 6.49 -2.48
C HIS A 222 -13.81 8.01 -2.40
N ASP A 223 -14.64 8.43 -1.43
CA ASP A 223 -15.11 9.81 -1.26
C ASP A 223 -14.13 10.76 -0.56
N GLN A 224 -12.82 10.46 -0.60
CA GLN A 224 -11.83 11.28 0.10
C GLN A 224 -11.59 12.66 -0.54
N TRP A 225 -12.09 12.88 -1.76
CA TRP A 225 -12.09 14.17 -2.46
C TRP A 225 -13.48 14.49 -3.02
N THR A 226 -13.82 15.78 -3.10
CA THR A 226 -15.01 16.27 -3.82
C THR A 226 -14.58 17.02 -5.09
N GLU A 227 -15.32 16.90 -6.19
CA GLU A 227 -14.96 17.56 -7.45
C GLU A 227 -14.79 19.08 -7.28
N GLY A 228 -13.73 19.64 -7.84
CA GLY A 228 -13.38 21.06 -7.69
C GLY A 228 -12.73 21.43 -6.35
N GLN A 229 -12.59 20.50 -5.40
CA GLN A 229 -11.84 20.72 -4.15
C GLN A 229 -10.38 21.04 -4.48
N LYS A 230 -9.80 22.01 -3.76
CA LYS A 230 -8.41 22.43 -3.97
C LYS A 230 -7.53 21.89 -2.86
N HIS A 231 -6.32 21.48 -3.22
CA HIS A 231 -5.26 21.15 -2.27
C HIS A 231 -3.95 21.80 -2.71
N THR A 232 -3.13 22.17 -1.74
CA THR A 232 -1.87 22.89 -1.93
C THR A 232 -0.74 22.11 -1.26
N SER A 233 0.31 21.79 -2.01
CA SER A 233 1.43 20.97 -1.54
C SER A 233 2.71 21.28 -2.33
N THR A 234 3.80 20.56 -2.04
CA THR A 234 5.06 20.65 -2.77
C THR A 234 5.02 19.71 -3.99
N LEU A 235 5.06 20.28 -5.19
CA LEU A 235 5.19 19.53 -6.43
C LEU A 235 6.64 19.06 -6.62
N ARG A 236 6.83 17.77 -6.85
CA ARG A 236 8.08 17.14 -7.31
C ARG A 236 8.02 17.00 -8.83
N THR A 237 9.09 17.38 -9.52
CA THR A 237 9.21 17.27 -10.98
C THR A 237 10.67 16.98 -11.37
N TRP A 238 10.94 16.71 -12.65
CA TRP A 238 12.29 16.43 -13.15
C TRP A 238 12.81 17.56 -14.04
N ASP A 239 13.96 18.14 -13.71
CA ASP A 239 14.67 19.05 -14.62
C ASP A 239 15.57 18.25 -15.56
N LYS A 240 15.15 18.14 -16.83
CA LYS A 240 15.89 17.43 -17.89
C LYS A 240 17.25 18.08 -18.22
N ALA A 241 17.45 19.36 -17.96
CA ALA A 241 18.71 20.05 -18.23
C ALA A 241 19.72 19.93 -17.09
N ALA A 242 19.25 19.78 -15.85
CA ALA A 242 20.07 19.59 -14.66
C ALA A 242 20.23 18.10 -14.26
N GLU A 243 19.37 17.21 -14.78
CA GLU A 243 19.29 15.77 -14.42
C GLU A 243 19.04 15.56 -12.91
N GLU A 244 18.16 16.38 -12.31
CA GLU A 244 17.80 16.30 -10.90
C GLU A 244 16.29 16.52 -10.62
N GLU A 245 15.83 16.05 -9.45
CA GLU A 245 14.47 16.32 -8.97
C GLU A 245 14.36 17.77 -8.45
N VAL A 246 13.34 18.49 -8.91
CA VAL A 246 13.04 19.86 -8.49
C VAL A 246 11.78 19.86 -7.63
N LEU A 247 11.87 20.56 -6.49
CA LEU A 247 10.77 20.77 -5.55
C LEU A 247 10.20 22.19 -5.71
N ILE A 248 8.92 22.28 -6.07
CA ILE A 248 8.19 23.54 -6.23
C ILE A 248 7.14 23.64 -5.11
N PRO A 249 7.34 24.47 -4.08
CA PRO A 249 6.41 24.60 -2.97
C PRO A 249 5.16 25.40 -3.37
N GLU A 250 4.08 25.24 -2.58
CA GLU A 250 2.82 25.98 -2.72
C GLU A 250 2.11 25.84 -4.09
N VAL A 251 2.33 24.73 -4.79
CA VAL A 251 1.56 24.38 -5.99
C VAL A 251 0.16 23.96 -5.55
N THR A 252 -0.87 24.37 -6.30
CA THR A 252 -2.27 24.04 -6.01
C THR A 252 -2.85 23.21 -7.14
N HIS A 253 -3.34 22.02 -6.82
CA HIS A 253 -4.11 21.16 -7.72
C HIS A 253 -5.62 21.24 -7.38
N VAL A 254 -6.43 20.75 -8.31
CA VAL A 254 -7.89 20.72 -8.22
C VAL A 254 -8.33 19.27 -8.42
N ALA A 255 -9.17 18.77 -7.51
CA ALA A 255 -9.75 17.45 -7.62
C ALA A 255 -10.70 17.36 -8.81
N GLN A 256 -10.63 16.26 -9.55
CA GLN A 256 -11.41 16.01 -10.76
C GLN A 256 -11.83 14.54 -10.85
N ALA A 257 -12.86 14.25 -11.64
CA ALA A 257 -13.28 12.89 -11.88
C ALA A 257 -12.26 12.12 -12.76
N THR A 258 -12.21 10.81 -12.58
CA THR A 258 -11.70 9.87 -13.59
C THR A 258 -12.50 9.98 -14.90
N VAL A 259 -11.96 9.46 -16.00
CA VAL A 259 -12.74 9.38 -17.25
C VAL A 259 -13.95 8.45 -17.06
N GLN A 260 -15.07 8.83 -17.67
CA GLN A 260 -16.29 8.03 -17.64
C GLN A 260 -16.04 6.66 -18.28
N SER A 261 -16.37 5.57 -17.58
CA SER A 261 -16.19 4.22 -18.12
C SER A 261 -17.23 3.85 -19.18
N ASP A 262 -16.79 3.04 -20.14
CA ASP A 262 -17.61 2.33 -21.11
C ASP A 262 -17.71 0.85 -20.71
N ASN A 263 -18.68 0.11 -21.24
CA ASN A 263 -18.76 -1.37 -21.11
C ASN A 263 -18.72 -1.93 -19.66
N GLY A 264 -18.98 -1.11 -18.64
CA GLY A 264 -18.85 -1.50 -17.23
C GLY A 264 -17.41 -1.49 -16.71
N GLY A 265 -16.52 -0.72 -17.34
CA GLY A 265 -15.14 -0.47 -16.90
C GLY A 265 -14.18 -1.65 -17.03
N TYR A 266 -14.68 -2.86 -17.29
CA TYR A 266 -13.88 -4.08 -17.35
C TYR A 266 -14.45 -5.12 -18.33
N MET A 267 -13.57 -5.79 -19.08
CA MET A 267 -13.85 -6.98 -19.87
C MET A 267 -12.69 -7.98 -19.78
N THR A 268 -12.97 -9.27 -19.92
CA THR A 268 -11.89 -10.23 -20.23
C THR A 268 -11.48 -10.11 -21.70
N MET A 269 -10.27 -10.53 -22.04
CA MET A 269 -9.81 -10.57 -23.44
C MET A 269 -10.73 -11.47 -24.32
N THR A 270 -11.37 -12.48 -23.73
CA THR A 270 -12.37 -13.32 -24.43
C THR A 270 -13.67 -12.55 -24.70
N ASP A 271 -14.18 -11.80 -23.72
CA ASP A 271 -15.39 -10.99 -23.89
C ASP A 271 -15.18 -9.84 -24.86
N TRP A 272 -14.00 -9.22 -24.83
CA TRP A 272 -13.58 -8.20 -25.78
C TRP A 272 -13.63 -8.71 -27.23
N GLN A 273 -13.09 -9.91 -27.51
CA GLN A 273 -13.20 -10.53 -28.83
C GLN A 273 -14.66 -10.81 -29.22
N ASN A 274 -15.46 -11.35 -28.30
CA ASN A 274 -16.88 -11.66 -28.52
C ASN A 274 -17.72 -10.39 -28.77
N ALA A 275 -17.34 -9.25 -28.18
CA ALA A 275 -17.96 -7.94 -28.37
C ALA A 275 -17.60 -7.27 -29.72
N GLY A 276 -16.75 -7.90 -30.54
CA GLY A 276 -16.29 -7.32 -31.81
C GLY A 276 -15.05 -6.44 -31.68
N GLU A 277 -14.25 -6.65 -30.62
CA GLU A 277 -12.98 -5.98 -30.36
C GLU A 277 -13.11 -4.44 -30.26
N PRO A 278 -14.00 -3.90 -29.42
CA PRO A 278 -14.17 -2.45 -29.25
C PRO A 278 -12.94 -1.80 -28.59
N THR A 279 -12.72 -0.51 -28.84
CA THR A 279 -11.89 0.37 -28.02
C THR A 279 -12.80 1.30 -27.21
N GLY A 280 -12.29 1.86 -26.11
CA GLY A 280 -13.06 2.76 -25.23
C GLY A 280 -12.52 2.79 -23.80
N ASN A 281 -13.24 3.46 -22.90
CA ASN A 281 -12.81 3.70 -21.53
C ASN A 281 -13.07 2.48 -20.61
N PHE A 282 -12.31 1.41 -20.80
CA PHE A 282 -12.39 0.20 -19.96
C PHE A 282 -11.08 -0.58 -19.95
N TRP A 283 -10.94 -1.47 -18.97
CA TRP A 283 -9.81 -2.38 -18.82
C TRP A 283 -10.09 -3.72 -19.51
N VAL A 284 -9.12 -4.25 -20.27
CA VAL A 284 -9.18 -5.58 -20.89
C VAL A 284 -8.16 -6.51 -20.23
N HIS A 285 -8.65 -7.56 -19.58
CA HIS A 285 -7.85 -8.49 -18.78
C HIS A 285 -7.43 -9.73 -19.60
N ASP A 286 -6.13 -9.87 -19.81
CA ASP A 286 -5.49 -10.95 -20.56
C ASP A 286 -5.16 -12.17 -19.65
N ALA A 287 -5.03 -13.36 -20.24
CA ALA A 287 -4.76 -14.62 -19.54
C ALA A 287 -3.35 -14.71 -18.91
N ASN A 288 -2.46 -13.75 -19.23
CA ASN A 288 -1.18 -13.55 -18.57
C ASN A 288 -1.28 -12.69 -17.28
N GLY A 289 -2.47 -12.15 -16.97
CA GLY A 289 -2.76 -11.32 -15.80
C GLY A 289 -2.53 -9.82 -15.99
N TRP A 290 -2.13 -9.36 -17.18
CA TRP A 290 -2.10 -7.93 -17.50
C TRP A 290 -3.51 -7.43 -17.85
N LEU A 291 -3.88 -6.29 -17.28
CA LEU A 291 -5.04 -5.50 -17.62
C LEU A 291 -4.59 -4.29 -18.44
N TYR A 292 -5.11 -4.16 -19.65
CA TYR A 292 -4.76 -3.10 -20.61
C TYR A 292 -5.86 -2.06 -20.67
N TRP A 293 -5.52 -0.77 -20.63
CA TRP A 293 -6.50 0.30 -20.88
C TRP A 293 -6.86 0.31 -22.37
N ALA A 294 -8.15 0.16 -22.72
CA ALA A 294 -8.61 -0.16 -24.07
C ALA A 294 -8.72 1.03 -25.03
N THR A 295 -8.03 2.14 -24.74
CA THR A 295 -7.95 3.35 -25.56
C THR A 295 -6.75 4.20 -25.13
N TRP A 296 -6.52 5.32 -25.80
CA TRP A 296 -5.61 6.37 -25.31
C TRP A 296 -6.11 6.96 -23.99
N LEU A 297 -5.25 7.03 -22.98
CA LEU A 297 -5.53 7.80 -21.76
C LEU A 297 -5.18 9.28 -22.02
N PRO A 298 -6.16 10.21 -22.05
CA PRO A 298 -5.92 11.61 -22.41
C PRO A 298 -4.93 12.33 -21.48
N GLU A 299 -4.32 13.40 -21.97
CA GLU A 299 -3.47 14.26 -21.12
C GLU A 299 -4.23 14.80 -19.90
N ARG A 300 -3.52 14.91 -18.77
CA ARG A 300 -4.05 15.48 -17.50
C ARG A 300 -5.35 14.83 -17.00
N SER A 301 -5.53 13.54 -17.28
CA SER A 301 -6.70 12.74 -16.89
C SER A 301 -6.30 11.49 -16.10
N ALA A 302 -7.27 10.70 -15.66
CA ALA A 302 -7.03 9.37 -15.10
C ALA A 302 -8.04 8.35 -15.63
N THR A 303 -7.63 7.08 -15.74
CA THR A 303 -8.50 5.96 -16.13
C THR A 303 -9.71 5.86 -15.20
N SER A 304 -10.77 5.19 -15.65
CA SER A 304 -11.76 4.65 -14.72
C SER A 304 -11.10 3.62 -13.78
N LEU A 305 -11.81 3.21 -12.74
CA LEU A 305 -11.27 2.27 -11.76
C LEU A 305 -10.93 0.93 -12.43
N LEU A 306 -9.73 0.43 -12.14
CA LEU A 306 -9.33 -0.94 -12.43
C LEU A 306 -9.89 -1.89 -11.38
N LEU A 307 -9.87 -1.44 -10.13
CA LEU A 307 -10.42 -2.08 -8.94
C LEU A 307 -11.09 -0.98 -8.12
N ASP A 308 -12.31 -1.24 -7.65
CA ASP A 308 -13.10 -0.35 -6.77
C ASP A 308 -13.06 -0.82 -5.31
N ALA A 309 -13.26 -2.13 -5.12
CA ALA A 309 -13.43 -2.69 -3.79
C ALA A 309 -12.98 -4.14 -3.67
N LEU A 310 -12.82 -4.56 -2.42
CA LEU A 310 -12.70 -5.95 -2.00
C LEU A 310 -13.96 -6.30 -1.19
N ASP A 311 -14.60 -7.43 -1.45
CA ASP A 311 -15.36 -8.11 -0.40
C ASP A 311 -14.43 -9.16 0.23
N VAL A 312 -14.27 -9.13 1.54
CA VAL A 312 -13.43 -10.10 2.27
C VAL A 312 -14.25 -10.91 3.27
N ASP A 313 -13.84 -12.15 3.51
CA ASP A 313 -14.35 -13.03 4.56
C ASP A 313 -13.20 -13.87 5.15
N PHE A 314 -12.42 -13.27 6.05
CA PHE A 314 -11.40 -14.01 6.81
C PHE A 314 -11.21 -13.44 8.21
N ASP A 315 -10.92 -14.31 9.20
CA ASP A 315 -10.51 -13.84 10.53
C ASP A 315 -9.22 -13.03 10.39
N THR A 316 -9.29 -11.73 10.67
CA THR A 316 -8.16 -10.81 10.61
C THR A 316 -7.08 -11.11 11.64
N LYS A 317 -7.36 -11.99 12.62
CA LYS A 317 -6.36 -12.47 13.55
C LYS A 317 -5.48 -13.55 12.92
N ASP A 318 -4.16 -13.36 13.00
CA ASP A 318 -3.16 -14.33 12.54
C ASP A 318 -3.36 -14.74 11.06
N THR A 319 -3.91 -13.82 10.26
CA THR A 319 -4.05 -13.88 8.81
C THR A 319 -3.44 -12.61 8.22
N TYR A 320 -2.69 -12.76 7.13
CA TYR A 320 -2.22 -11.65 6.31
C TYR A 320 -2.77 -11.82 4.89
N TYR A 321 -3.19 -10.73 4.28
CA TYR A 321 -3.53 -10.65 2.85
C TYR A 321 -2.87 -9.41 2.25
N GLY A 322 -2.24 -9.56 1.08
CA GLY A 322 -1.67 -8.46 0.31
C GLY A 322 -2.06 -8.59 -1.16
N LEU A 323 -2.27 -7.45 -1.80
CA LEU A 323 -2.51 -7.33 -3.25
C LEU A 323 -1.52 -6.30 -3.80
N TYR A 324 -0.53 -6.78 -4.54
CA TYR A 324 0.47 -5.96 -5.21
C TYR A 324 -0.07 -5.50 -6.57
N ALA A 325 0.21 -4.24 -6.94
CA ALA A 325 -0.14 -3.70 -8.25
C ALA A 325 1.09 -3.09 -8.92
N GLU A 326 1.49 -3.65 -10.05
CA GLU A 326 2.57 -3.11 -10.89
C GLU A 326 2.02 -2.62 -12.21
N SER A 327 2.69 -1.64 -12.82
CA SER A 327 2.17 -0.99 -14.01
C SER A 327 3.27 -0.51 -14.95
N ASP A 328 3.01 -0.66 -16.25
CA ASP A 328 3.85 -0.11 -17.31
C ASP A 328 3.06 0.95 -18.08
N MET A 329 3.75 2.03 -18.45
CA MET A 329 3.19 3.20 -19.11
C MET A 329 4.07 3.52 -20.32
N ALA A 330 3.47 3.74 -21.49
CA ALA A 330 4.21 3.99 -22.72
C ALA A 330 3.54 5.04 -23.62
N THR A 331 4.32 5.61 -24.52
CA THR A 331 3.80 6.38 -25.67
C THR A 331 3.48 5.43 -26.83
N ALA A 332 2.94 5.96 -27.94
CA ALA A 332 2.71 5.19 -29.17
C ALA A 332 4.01 4.66 -29.76
N GLU A 333 5.08 5.43 -29.64
CA GLU A 333 6.38 5.14 -30.22
C GLU A 333 7.18 4.11 -29.40
N ASP A 334 6.96 4.07 -28.09
CA ASP A 334 7.82 3.33 -27.16
C ASP A 334 7.25 1.94 -26.76
N TYR A 335 5.92 1.74 -26.76
CA TYR A 335 5.31 0.53 -26.17
C TYR A 335 5.77 -0.79 -26.82
N ALA A 336 6.01 -0.80 -28.13
CA ALA A 336 6.38 -2.01 -28.86
C ALA A 336 7.82 -2.48 -28.57
N GLU A 337 8.70 -1.57 -28.11
CA GLU A 337 10.07 -1.91 -27.70
C GLU A 337 10.15 -2.22 -26.20
N GLU A 338 9.32 -1.57 -25.38
CA GLU A 338 9.41 -1.60 -23.91
C GLU A 338 8.53 -2.69 -23.26
N TRP A 339 7.31 -2.91 -23.78
CA TRP A 339 6.34 -3.81 -23.14
C TRP A 339 6.61 -5.27 -23.46
N THR A 340 7.36 -5.93 -22.59
CA THR A 340 7.60 -7.38 -22.70
C THR A 340 6.37 -8.21 -22.31
N GLY A 341 6.29 -9.44 -22.83
CA GLY A 341 5.32 -10.45 -22.39
C GLY A 341 3.87 -10.25 -22.87
N MET A 342 3.64 -9.39 -23.87
CA MET A 342 2.34 -9.22 -24.51
C MET A 342 1.87 -10.52 -25.18
N SER A 343 0.57 -10.80 -25.15
CA SER A 343 -0.03 -11.86 -25.97
C SER A 343 -0.37 -11.33 -27.37
N PRO A 344 -0.58 -12.21 -28.37
CA PRO A 344 -1.05 -11.77 -29.69
C PRO A 344 -2.42 -11.07 -29.68
N LEU A 345 -3.22 -11.21 -28.61
CA LEU A 345 -4.47 -10.48 -28.45
C LEU A 345 -4.25 -9.10 -27.84
N ALA A 346 -3.29 -8.98 -26.91
CA ALA A 346 -2.85 -7.68 -26.40
C ALA A 346 -2.15 -6.84 -27.49
N GLU A 347 -1.28 -7.45 -28.30
CA GLU A 347 -0.67 -6.80 -29.47
C GLU A 347 -1.77 -6.25 -30.40
N LYS A 348 -2.77 -7.08 -30.74
CA LYS A 348 -3.91 -6.68 -31.57
C LYS A 348 -4.77 -5.57 -30.94
N LEU A 349 -4.98 -5.58 -29.62
CA LEU A 349 -5.68 -4.50 -28.92
C LEU A 349 -4.92 -3.18 -29.07
N LEU A 350 -3.59 -3.21 -28.89
CA LEU A 350 -2.75 -2.01 -28.96
C LEU A 350 -2.62 -1.48 -30.38
N GLU A 351 -2.46 -2.34 -31.40
CA GLU A 351 -2.57 -1.97 -32.82
C GLU A 351 -3.87 -1.20 -33.08
N LYS A 352 -5.01 -1.69 -32.60
CA LYS A 352 -6.32 -1.02 -32.75
C LYS A 352 -6.48 0.31 -32.00
N ILE A 353 -5.60 0.60 -31.05
CA ILE A 353 -5.56 1.89 -30.34
C ILE A 353 -4.62 2.86 -31.08
N THR A 354 -3.57 2.35 -31.75
CA THR A 354 -2.52 3.17 -32.38
C THR A 354 -2.69 3.40 -33.89
N ASP A 355 -3.53 2.62 -34.58
CA ASP A 355 -3.95 2.76 -35.99
C ASP A 355 -4.98 3.89 -36.25
#